data_AF-A0A956KIT4-F1
#
_entry.id   AF-A0A956KIT4-F1
#
_cell.length_a   1.000
_cell.length_b   1.000
_cell.length_c   1.000
_cell.angle_alpha   90.00
_cell.angle_beta   90.00
_cell.angle_gamma   90.00
#
_symmetry.space_group_name_H-M   'P 1'
#
loop_
_entity.id
_entity.type
_entity.pdbx_description
1 polymer ?
#
loop_
_entity_poly.entity_id
_entity_poly.type
_entity_poly.pdbx_seq_one_letter_code
_entity_poly.pdbx_strand_id
1 'polypeptide(L)'
;QSLYPSPVFHYNIARCYQSLENYEQAIISYEAYLRSYKSAFGEEPDDQIDVENTVEKLHLTIDKIKAQEEAAAAEAAKPKIIIQQVPGEDTTPPGRGLVIGGGVLLGVGVALAAGGGAGFGVAAARHADEIDAIYNGGNPERVTLTEAQDIDAAGRRAQLGQIVSMSAGGALAVTGVALLVVGVIKNKKAGAKQESKPEVAPIAGPNGAGLMIRGRF
;
A
#
# COMPACT_ATOMS: atom_id res chain seq x y z
N GLN A 1 45.73 -18.16 3.46
CA GLN A 1 44.70 -17.10 3.37
C GLN A 1 43.66 -17.43 4.43
N SER A 2 43.49 -16.57 5.44
CA SER A 2 42.48 -16.82 6.48
C SER A 2 41.10 -16.59 5.87
N LEU A 3 40.18 -17.53 6.07
CA LEU A 3 38.80 -17.53 5.55
C LEU A 3 37.89 -16.62 6.39
N TYR A 4 38.41 -15.52 6.95
CA TYR A 4 37.58 -14.59 7.70
C TYR A 4 36.83 -13.69 6.71
N PRO A 5 35.49 -13.61 6.79
CA PRO A 5 34.75 -12.56 6.09
C PRO A 5 35.38 -11.21 6.44
N SER A 6 35.79 -10.44 5.43
CA SER A 6 36.33 -9.11 5.64
C SER A 6 35.34 -8.28 6.49
N PRO A 7 35.76 -7.63 7.59
CA PRO A 7 34.89 -6.78 8.41
C PRO A 7 34.07 -5.78 7.58
N VAL A 8 34.65 -5.31 6.47
CA VAL A 8 33.99 -4.43 5.48
C VAL A 8 32.64 -4.97 4.99
N PHE A 9 32.46 -6.29 4.90
CA PHE A 9 31.17 -6.88 4.52
C PHE A 9 30.07 -6.56 5.52
N HIS A 10 30.36 -6.63 6.83
CA HIS A 10 29.38 -6.31 7.87
C HIS A 10 28.97 -4.84 7.83
N TYR A 11 29.92 -3.94 7.59
CA TYR A 11 29.64 -2.51 7.44
C TYR A 11 28.72 -2.23 6.23
N ASN A 12 29.02 -2.83 5.07
CA ASN A 12 28.20 -2.65 3.87
C ASN A 12 26.79 -3.23 4.05
N ILE A 13 26.66 -4.39 4.68
CA ILE A 13 25.36 -4.99 5.01
C ILE A 13 24.57 -4.07 5.97
N ALA A 14 25.24 -3.49 6.97
CA ALA A 14 24.60 -2.54 7.89
C ALA A 14 24.02 -1.32 7.16
N ARG A 15 24.79 -0.75 6.22
CA ARG A 15 24.34 0.36 5.36
C ARG A 15 23.13 -0.02 4.50
N CYS A 16 23.12 -1.23 3.95
CA CYS A 16 21.97 -1.74 3.20
C CYS A 16 20.73 -1.85 4.09
N TYR A 17 20.83 -2.48 5.27
CA TYR A 17 19.71 -2.58 6.21
C TYR A 17 19.22 -1.21 6.67
N GLN A 18 20.13 -0.27 6.93
CA GLN A 18 19.78 1.11 7.28
C GLN A 18 18.99 1.79 6.16
N SER A 19 19.40 1.62 4.89
CA SER A 19 18.70 2.20 3.74
C SER A 19 17.31 1.59 3.49
N LEU A 20 17.10 0.36 3.95
CA LEU A 20 15.83 -0.37 3.90
C LEU A 20 14.96 -0.10 5.14
N GLU A 21 15.36 0.82 6.01
CA GLU A 21 14.71 1.14 7.28
C GLU A 21 14.57 -0.05 8.24
N ASN A 22 15.37 -1.10 8.02
CA ASN A 22 15.46 -2.26 8.91
C ASN A 22 16.52 -1.99 9.99
N TYR A 23 16.18 -1.09 10.91
CA TYR A 23 17.12 -0.49 11.85
C TYR A 23 17.70 -1.51 12.83
N GLU A 24 16.92 -2.52 13.25
CA GLU A 24 17.39 -3.59 14.13
C GLU A 24 18.51 -4.41 13.48
N GLN A 25 18.34 -4.80 12.21
CA GLN A 25 19.37 -5.57 11.49
C GLN A 25 20.59 -4.71 11.13
N ALA A 26 20.38 -3.40 10.91
CA ALA A 26 21.47 -2.46 10.72
C ALA A 26 22.37 -2.37 11.96
N ILE A 27 21.78 -2.26 13.15
CA ILE A 27 22.51 -2.24 14.43
C ILE A 27 23.31 -3.53 14.61
N ILE A 28 22.69 -4.70 14.46
CA ILE A 28 23.36 -6.00 14.60
C ILE A 28 24.58 -6.10 13.67
N SER A 29 24.45 -5.58 12.45
CA SER A 29 25.49 -5.62 11.44
C SER A 29 26.62 -4.62 11.72
N TYR A 30 26.32 -3.41 12.20
CA TYR A 30 27.33 -2.45 12.66
C TYR A 30 28.12 -2.96 13.86
N GLU A 31 27.45 -3.59 14.83
CA GLU A 31 28.16 -4.21 15.94
C GLU A 31 29.01 -5.41 15.48
N ALA A 32 28.54 -6.20 14.51
CA ALA A 32 29.31 -7.27 13.92
C ALA A 32 30.55 -6.75 13.18
N TYR A 33 30.46 -5.58 12.55
CA TYR A 33 31.61 -4.88 11.99
C TYR A 33 32.66 -4.58 13.06
N LEU A 34 32.29 -3.89 14.14
CA LEU A 34 33.22 -3.55 15.23
C LEU A 34 33.86 -4.81 15.84
N ARG A 35 33.05 -5.83 16.14
CA ARG A 35 33.55 -7.11 16.69
C ARG A 35 34.51 -7.83 15.74
N SER A 36 34.16 -7.93 14.45
CA SER A 36 34.98 -8.62 13.46
C SER A 36 36.27 -7.86 13.16
N TYR A 37 36.22 -6.52 13.12
CA TYR A 37 37.39 -5.67 12.93
C TYR A 37 38.40 -5.87 14.07
N LYS A 38 37.95 -5.74 15.31
CA LYS A 38 38.77 -5.99 16.50
C LYS A 38 39.35 -7.40 16.53
N SER A 39 38.56 -8.41 16.17
CA SER A 39 39.04 -9.79 16.11
C SER A 39 40.09 -10.02 15.02
N ALA A 40 40.01 -9.30 13.90
CA ALA A 40 40.92 -9.48 12.77
C ALA A 40 42.23 -8.71 12.93
N PHE A 41 42.17 -7.51 13.51
CA PHE A 41 43.30 -6.56 13.54
C PHE A 41 43.85 -6.32 14.96
N GLY A 42 43.13 -6.72 16.01
CA GLY A 42 43.55 -6.52 17.40
C GLY A 42 43.37 -5.08 17.92
N GLU A 43 42.76 -4.21 17.11
CA GLU A 43 42.50 -2.80 17.39
C GLU A 43 41.11 -2.40 16.90
N GLU A 44 40.63 -1.24 17.34
CA GLU A 44 39.35 -0.69 16.89
C GLU A 44 39.52 0.01 15.52
N PRO A 45 38.47 0.10 14.70
CA PRO A 45 38.55 0.82 13.43
C PRO A 45 38.60 2.34 13.64
N ASP A 46 39.20 3.06 12.68
CA ASP A 46 39.32 4.53 12.72
C ASP A 46 37.96 5.25 12.82
N ASP A 47 36.91 4.65 12.26
CA ASP A 47 35.54 5.19 12.24
C ASP A 47 34.65 4.64 13.38
N GLN A 48 35.22 3.99 14.39
CA GLN A 48 34.47 3.40 15.52
C GLN A 48 33.45 4.37 16.10
N ILE A 49 33.88 5.60 16.42
CA ILE A 49 33.03 6.62 17.05
C ILE A 49 31.84 6.98 16.15
N ASP A 50 32.04 7.06 14.84
CA ASP A 50 30.97 7.37 13.89
C ASP A 50 29.97 6.22 13.77
N VAL A 51 30.46 4.98 13.80
CA VAL A 51 29.63 3.77 13.81
C VAL A 51 28.80 3.68 15.09
N GLU A 52 29.41 3.90 16.25
CA GLU A 52 28.71 3.89 17.54
C GLU A 52 27.64 4.99 17.63
N ASN A 53 27.98 6.21 17.21
CA ASN A 53 27.01 7.31 17.11
C ASN A 53 25.85 6.98 16.15
N THR A 54 26.13 6.23 15.08
CA THR A 54 25.10 5.77 14.15
C THR A 54 24.19 4.75 14.82
N VAL A 55 24.74 3.77 15.53
CA VAL A 55 23.98 2.77 16.29
C VAL A 55 23.07 3.44 17.33
N GLU A 56 23.57 4.43 18.07
CA GLU A 56 22.76 5.17 19.05
C GLU A 56 21.59 5.92 18.38
N LYS A 57 21.83 6.59 17.25
CA LYS A 57 20.76 7.26 16.48
C LYS A 57 19.70 6.27 15.98
N LEU A 58 20.10 5.07 15.60
CA LEU A 58 19.18 4.02 15.17
C LEU A 58 18.31 3.54 16.33
N HIS A 59 18.87 3.33 17.52
CA HIS A 59 18.08 3.03 18.73
C HIS A 59 17.03 4.11 19.01
N LEU A 60 17.44 5.38 19.01
CA LEU A 60 16.52 6.50 19.22
C LEU A 60 15.41 6.57 18.16
N THR A 61 15.70 6.13 16.93
CA THR A 61 14.72 6.10 15.85
C THR A 61 13.70 4.99 16.07
N ILE A 62 14.15 3.79 16.44
CA ILE A 62 13.29 2.66 16.78
C ILE A 62 12.33 3.04 17.93
N ASP A 63 12.85 3.69 18.98
CA ASP A 63 12.04 4.09 20.14
C ASP A 63 10.98 5.12 19.76
N LYS A 64 11.32 6.08 18.88
CA LYS A 64 10.37 7.06 18.37
C LYS A 64 9.25 6.42 17.54
N ILE A 65 9.60 5.47 16.68
CA ILE A 65 8.62 4.74 15.85
C ILE A 65 7.65 3.98 16.75
N LYS A 66 8.17 3.20 17.72
CA LYS A 66 7.35 2.47 18.68
C LYS A 66 6.41 3.39 19.46
N ALA A 67 6.91 4.52 19.96
CA ALA A 67 6.09 5.49 20.67
C ALA A 67 4.98 6.09 19.78
N GLN A 68 5.26 6.34 18.49
CA GLN A 68 4.25 6.81 17.54
C GLN A 68 3.19 5.74 17.24
N GLU A 69 3.61 4.48 17.05
CA GLU A 69 2.71 3.35 16.84
C GLU A 69 1.79 3.14 18.05
N GLU A 70 2.34 3.18 19.27
CA GLU A 70 1.58 3.09 20.51
C GLU A 70 0.59 4.26 20.66
N ALA A 71 1.01 5.48 20.36
CA ALA A 71 0.14 6.65 20.39
C ALA A 71 -1.00 6.54 19.35
N ALA A 72 -0.70 6.09 18.13
CA ALA A 72 -1.69 5.88 17.08
C ALA A 72 -2.67 4.75 17.45
N ALA A 73 -2.18 3.66 18.04
CA ALA A 73 -3.01 2.56 18.55
C ALA A 73 -3.92 3.04 19.69
N ALA A 74 -3.40 3.85 20.62
CA ALA A 74 -4.17 4.43 21.71
C ALA A 74 -5.26 5.40 21.20
N GLU A 75 -4.98 6.16 20.15
CA GLU A 75 -5.97 7.02 19.51
C GLU A 75 -7.05 6.21 18.78
N ALA A 76 -6.67 5.14 18.08
CA ALA A 76 -7.61 4.24 17.42
C ALA A 76 -8.53 3.50 18.43
N ALA A 77 -8.04 3.24 19.65
CA ALA A 77 -8.80 2.61 20.72
C ALA A 77 -9.79 3.54 21.43
N LYS A 78 -9.70 4.87 21.25
CA LYS A 78 -10.69 5.80 21.80
C LYS A 78 -12.05 5.52 21.14
N PRO A 79 -13.12 5.31 21.90
CA PRO A 79 -14.45 5.09 21.33
C PRO A 79 -14.84 6.35 20.54
N LYS A 80 -14.92 6.21 19.21
CA LYS A 80 -15.53 7.25 18.37
C LYS A 80 -16.99 7.34 18.80
N ILE A 81 -17.35 8.44 19.47
CA ILE A 81 -18.74 8.80 19.70
C ILE A 81 -19.35 9.00 18.32
N ILE A 82 -20.02 7.97 17.82
CA ILE A 82 -20.89 8.09 16.67
C ILE A 82 -22.05 8.95 17.16
N ILE A 83 -21.97 10.26 16.93
CA ILE A 83 -23.17 11.08 16.93
C ILE A 83 -24.03 10.48 15.82
N GLN A 84 -25.00 9.66 16.22
CA GLN A 84 -26.02 9.15 15.34
C GLN A 84 -26.76 10.39 14.85
N GLN A 85 -26.34 10.91 13.70
CA GLN A 85 -27.12 11.90 12.97
C GLN A 85 -28.50 11.27 12.81
N VAL A 86 -29.50 11.89 13.43
CA VAL A 86 -30.91 11.57 13.17
C VAL A 86 -31.02 11.54 11.65
N PRO A 87 -31.39 10.40 11.03
CA PRO A 87 -31.40 10.30 9.59
C PRO A 87 -32.29 11.42 9.05
N GLY A 88 -31.71 12.38 8.35
CA GLY A 88 -32.47 13.12 7.37
C GLY A 88 -33.04 12.07 6.42
N GLU A 89 -34.30 12.22 6.03
CA GLU A 89 -34.94 11.34 5.03
C GLU A 89 -34.14 11.40 3.72
N ASP A 90 -33.12 10.56 3.60
CA ASP A 90 -32.41 10.34 2.36
C ASP A 90 -33.37 9.60 1.42
N THR A 91 -33.90 10.34 0.46
CA THR A 91 -34.71 9.85 -0.66
C THR A 91 -33.93 8.95 -1.62
N THR A 92 -32.65 8.68 -1.34
CA THR A 92 -31.80 7.87 -2.21
C THR A 92 -32.15 6.39 -2.03
N PRO A 93 -32.50 5.65 -3.11
CA PRO A 93 -32.86 4.25 -3.02
C PRO A 93 -31.72 3.42 -2.36
N PRO A 94 -32.05 2.59 -1.36
CA PRO A 94 -31.06 1.92 -0.53
C PRO A 94 -30.23 0.92 -1.35
N GLY A 95 -28.93 1.21 -1.48
CA GLY A 95 -27.95 0.38 -2.21
C GLY A 95 -27.34 1.02 -3.44
N ARG A 96 -27.96 2.08 -3.99
CA ARG A 96 -27.49 2.72 -5.24
C ARG A 96 -26.11 3.38 -5.09
N GLY A 97 -25.85 4.03 -3.95
CA GLY A 97 -24.53 4.59 -3.64
C GLY A 97 -23.43 3.53 -3.50
N LEU A 98 -23.75 2.34 -2.99
CA LEU A 98 -22.80 1.23 -2.85
C LEU A 98 -22.46 0.61 -4.21
N VAL A 99 -23.43 0.51 -5.11
CA VAL A 99 -23.20 0.04 -6.49
C VAL A 99 -22.33 1.03 -7.27
N ILE A 100 -22.64 2.33 -7.19
CA ILE A 100 -21.87 3.38 -7.89
C ILE A 100 -20.45 3.45 -7.32
N GLY A 101 -20.32 3.58 -6.00
CA GLY A 101 -19.02 3.65 -5.33
C GLY A 101 -18.18 2.38 -5.55
N GLY A 102 -18.82 1.21 -5.46
CA GLY A 102 -18.17 -0.07 -5.72
C GLY A 102 -17.69 -0.21 -7.17
N GLY A 103 -18.51 0.23 -8.15
CA GLY A 103 -18.14 0.23 -9.57
C GLY A 103 -16.97 1.16 -9.88
N VAL A 104 -16.95 2.37 -9.30
CA VAL A 104 -15.83 3.32 -9.45
C VAL A 104 -14.54 2.75 -8.85
N LEU A 105 -14.60 2.23 -7.62
CA LEU A 105 -13.44 1.62 -6.96
C LEU A 105 -12.89 0.42 -7.73
N LEU A 106 -13.78 -0.44 -8.24
CA LEU A 106 -13.40 -1.58 -9.07
C LEU A 106 -12.70 -1.11 -10.35
N GLY A 107 -13.29 -0.14 -11.07
CA GLY A 107 -12.71 0.40 -12.30
C GLY A 107 -11.33 1.03 -12.08
N VAL A 108 -11.19 1.88 -11.05
CA VAL A 108 -9.91 2.51 -10.69
C VAL A 108 -8.88 1.46 -10.26
N GLY A 109 -9.28 0.50 -9.42
CA GLY A 109 -8.39 -0.57 -8.95
C GLY A 109 -7.83 -1.41 -10.10
N VAL A 110 -8.69 -1.84 -11.03
CA VAL A 110 -8.28 -2.60 -12.22
C VAL A 110 -7.39 -1.76 -13.13
N ALA A 111 -7.75 -0.50 -13.38
CA ALA A 111 -6.95 0.39 -14.23
C ALA A 111 -5.55 0.66 -13.65
N LEU A 112 -5.45 0.87 -12.33
CA LEU A 112 -4.17 1.06 -11.64
C LEU A 112 -3.33 -0.23 -11.63
N ALA A 113 -3.93 -1.38 -11.35
CA ALA A 113 -3.22 -2.65 -11.34
C ALA A 113 -2.72 -3.05 -12.74
N ALA A 114 -3.57 -2.88 -13.77
CA ALA A 114 -3.20 -3.19 -15.15
C ALA A 114 -2.22 -2.17 -15.74
N GLY A 115 -2.48 -0.87 -15.56
CA GLY A 115 -1.65 0.21 -16.09
C GLY A 115 -0.29 0.29 -15.38
N GLY A 116 -0.28 0.20 -14.04
CA GLY A 116 0.95 0.12 -13.26
C GLY A 116 1.71 -1.17 -13.49
N GLY A 117 1.01 -2.31 -13.50
CA GLY A 117 1.60 -3.63 -13.76
C GLY A 117 2.29 -3.74 -15.12
N ALA A 118 1.61 -3.33 -16.20
CA ALA A 118 2.17 -3.38 -17.55
C ALA A 118 3.23 -2.28 -17.78
N GLY A 119 2.98 -1.05 -17.33
CA GLY A 119 3.90 0.07 -17.54
C GLY A 119 5.21 -0.10 -16.79
N PHE A 120 5.15 -0.37 -15.48
CA PHE A 120 6.34 -0.61 -14.68
C PHE A 120 6.98 -1.96 -14.98
N GLY A 121 6.19 -2.99 -15.35
CA GLY A 121 6.72 -4.30 -15.72
C GLY A 121 7.58 -4.27 -16.99
N VAL A 122 7.16 -3.54 -18.02
CA VAL A 122 7.97 -3.38 -19.26
C VAL A 122 9.24 -2.58 -18.99
N ALA A 123 9.15 -1.51 -18.18
CA ALA A 123 10.33 -0.72 -17.81
C ALA A 123 11.32 -1.55 -16.97
N ALA A 124 10.83 -2.29 -15.97
CA ALA A 124 11.64 -3.17 -15.14
C ALA A 124 12.32 -4.29 -15.96
N ALA A 125 11.60 -4.90 -16.91
CA ALA A 125 12.16 -5.91 -17.81
C ALA A 125 13.31 -5.35 -18.67
N ARG A 126 13.14 -4.14 -19.25
CA ARG A 126 14.20 -3.51 -20.05
C ARG A 126 15.45 -3.22 -19.24
N HIS A 127 15.29 -2.74 -18.00
CA HIS A 127 16.45 -2.50 -17.13
C HIS A 127 17.10 -3.81 -16.66
N ALA A 128 16.32 -4.88 -16.45
CA ALA A 128 16.88 -6.18 -16.15
C ALA A 128 17.71 -6.73 -17.34
N ASP A 129 17.22 -6.57 -18.57
CA ASP A 129 17.93 -6.97 -19.79
C ASP A 129 19.23 -6.16 -19.98
N GLU A 130 19.20 -4.84 -19.71
CA GLU A 130 20.40 -3.98 -19.75
C GLU A 130 21.46 -4.43 -18.72
N ILE A 131 21.03 -4.72 -17.48
CA ILE A 131 21.93 -5.20 -16.43
C ILE A 131 22.52 -6.56 -16.81
N ASP A 132 21.70 -7.47 -17.34
CA ASP A 132 22.16 -8.79 -17.79
C ASP A 132 23.19 -8.68 -18.93
N ALA A 133 22.97 -7.76 -19.88
CA ALA A 133 23.93 -7.47 -20.95
C ALA A 133 25.25 -6.88 -20.43
N ILE A 134 25.23 -6.09 -19.36
CA ILE A 134 26.44 -5.55 -18.72
C ILE A 134 27.21 -6.67 -18.01
N TYR A 135 26.53 -7.50 -17.21
CA TYR A 135 27.17 -8.53 -16.37
C TYR A 135 27.58 -9.78 -17.16
N ASN A 136 26.71 -10.27 -18.03
CA ASN A 136 26.90 -11.54 -18.76
C ASN A 136 27.27 -11.32 -20.24
N GLY A 137 26.91 -10.18 -20.83
CA GLY A 137 27.16 -9.84 -22.23
C GLY A 137 28.49 -9.14 -22.52
N GLY A 138 29.34 -8.93 -21.50
CA GLY A 138 30.66 -8.31 -21.67
C GLY A 138 30.62 -6.78 -21.80
N ASN A 139 29.53 -6.15 -21.36
CA ASN A 139 29.36 -4.69 -21.36
C ASN A 139 29.55 -4.05 -22.75
N PRO A 140 28.70 -4.40 -23.73
CA PRO A 140 28.86 -3.98 -25.11
C PRO A 140 28.83 -2.46 -25.30
N GLU A 141 28.10 -1.74 -24.43
CA GLU A 141 27.98 -0.28 -24.49
C GLU A 141 29.05 0.46 -23.67
N ARG A 142 29.99 -0.26 -23.02
CA ARG A 142 31.03 0.32 -22.16
C ARG A 142 30.46 1.19 -21.02
N VAL A 143 29.32 0.77 -20.49
CA VAL A 143 28.64 1.41 -19.37
C VAL A 143 29.59 1.49 -18.18
N THR A 144 29.71 2.68 -17.60
CA THR A 144 30.55 2.91 -16.42
C THR A 144 29.90 2.34 -15.16
N LEU A 145 30.67 2.15 -14.08
CA LEU A 145 30.12 1.67 -12.81
C LEU A 145 29.01 2.59 -12.27
N THR A 146 29.16 3.91 -12.45
CA THR A 146 28.17 4.91 -12.02
C THR A 146 26.88 4.79 -12.83
N GLU A 147 26.96 4.64 -14.15
CA GLU A 147 25.78 4.45 -14.99
C GLU A 147 25.07 3.13 -14.68
N ALA A 148 25.82 2.05 -14.40
CA ALA A 148 25.23 0.78 -13.99
C ALA A 148 24.46 0.89 -12.66
N GLN A 149 24.96 1.69 -11.71
CA GLN A 149 24.27 1.98 -10.45
C GLN A 149 23.00 2.81 -10.66
N ASP A 150 23.02 3.78 -11.57
CA ASP A 150 21.83 4.56 -11.91
C ASP A 150 20.75 3.71 -12.59
N ILE A 151 21.15 2.78 -13.47
CA ILE A 151 20.24 1.82 -14.12
C ILE A 151 19.63 0.86 -13.08
N ASP A 152 20.43 0.32 -12.14
CA ASP A 152 19.91 -0.54 -11.05
C ASP A 152 18.93 0.24 -10.15
N ALA A 153 19.28 1.47 -9.77
CA ALA A 153 18.41 2.32 -8.97
C ALA A 153 17.09 2.66 -9.68
N ALA A 154 17.12 2.91 -10.99
CA ALA A 154 15.93 3.12 -11.80
C ALA A 154 15.06 1.85 -11.88
N GLY A 155 15.69 0.69 -12.10
CA GLY A 155 15.02 -0.62 -12.11
C GLY A 155 14.32 -0.93 -10.79
N ARG A 156 14.99 -0.71 -9.64
CA ARG A 156 14.40 -0.91 -8.31
C ARG A 156 13.21 0.01 -8.05
N ARG A 157 13.26 1.27 -8.47
CA ARG A 157 12.13 2.21 -8.36
C ARG A 157 10.96 1.77 -9.23
N ALA A 158 11.21 1.29 -10.45
CA ALA A 158 10.18 0.74 -11.31
C ALA A 158 9.54 -0.51 -10.68
N GLN A 159 10.35 -1.43 -10.14
CA GLN A 159 9.85 -2.63 -9.45
C GLN A 159 9.00 -2.27 -8.22
N LEU A 160 9.45 -1.29 -7.41
CA LEU A 160 8.66 -0.80 -6.30
C LEU A 160 7.33 -0.18 -6.77
N GLY A 161 7.38 0.63 -7.83
CA GLY A 161 6.18 1.19 -8.48
C GLY A 161 5.20 0.11 -8.94
N GLN A 162 5.71 -1.00 -9.49
CA GLN A 162 4.90 -2.16 -9.86
C GLN A 162 4.24 -2.82 -8.63
N ILE A 163 5.00 -3.08 -7.56
CA ILE A 163 4.49 -3.71 -6.34
C ILE A 163 3.41 -2.84 -5.69
N VAL A 164 3.68 -1.54 -5.54
CA VAL A 164 2.74 -0.59 -4.93
C VAL A 164 1.48 -0.46 -5.79
N SER A 165 1.61 -0.34 -7.11
CA SER A 165 0.43 -0.22 -8.00
C SER A 165 -0.41 -1.49 -8.04
N MET A 166 0.22 -2.67 -8.08
CA MET A 166 -0.50 -3.95 -8.02
C MET A 166 -1.20 -4.16 -6.68
N SER A 167 -0.54 -3.87 -5.56
CA SER A 167 -1.11 -4.03 -4.23
C SER A 167 -2.25 -3.04 -3.96
N ALA A 168 -2.02 -1.75 -4.22
CA ALA A 168 -3.05 -0.72 -4.07
C ALA A 168 -4.22 -0.94 -5.03
N GLY A 169 -3.94 -1.20 -6.32
CA GLY A 169 -4.97 -1.48 -7.32
C GLY A 169 -5.79 -2.74 -6.98
N GLY A 170 -5.12 -3.81 -6.54
CA GLY A 170 -5.75 -5.05 -6.09
C GLY A 170 -6.68 -4.84 -4.89
N ALA A 171 -6.23 -4.13 -3.86
CA ALA A 171 -7.04 -3.84 -2.67
C ALA A 171 -8.31 -3.02 -3.00
N LEU A 172 -8.18 -2.01 -3.86
CA LEU A 172 -9.30 -1.21 -4.35
C LEU A 172 -10.28 -2.05 -5.15
N ALA A 173 -9.79 -2.94 -6.02
CA ALA A 173 -10.63 -3.84 -6.81
C ALA A 173 -11.45 -4.79 -5.91
N VAL A 174 -10.82 -5.43 -4.93
CA VAL A 174 -11.50 -6.34 -3.99
C VAL A 174 -12.58 -5.60 -3.19
N THR A 175 -12.27 -4.39 -2.71
CA THR A 175 -13.23 -3.56 -1.97
C THR A 175 -14.39 -3.11 -2.87
N GLY A 176 -14.11 -2.75 -4.12
CA GLY A 176 -15.11 -2.42 -5.13
C GLY A 176 -16.10 -3.56 -5.38
N VAL A 177 -15.60 -4.80 -5.52
CA VAL A 177 -16.45 -6.01 -5.66
C VAL A 177 -17.33 -6.20 -4.43
N ALA A 178 -16.77 -6.09 -3.22
CA ALA A 178 -17.54 -6.27 -1.99
C ALA A 178 -18.71 -5.25 -1.89
N LEU A 179 -18.45 -3.97 -2.19
CA LEU A 179 -19.47 -2.93 -2.19
C LEU A 179 -20.54 -3.15 -3.26
N LEU A 180 -20.15 -3.60 -4.46
CA LEU A 180 -21.08 -3.97 -5.52
C LEU A 180 -22.01 -5.10 -5.10
N VAL A 181 -21.46 -6.18 -4.52
CA VAL A 181 -22.26 -7.32 -4.03
C VAL A 181 -23.25 -6.87 -2.96
N VAL A 182 -22.79 -6.12 -1.95
CA VAL A 182 -23.67 -5.61 -0.88
C VAL A 182 -24.73 -4.65 -1.43
N GLY A 183 -24.35 -3.78 -2.37
CA GLY A 183 -25.26 -2.85 -3.04
C GLY A 183 -26.36 -3.56 -3.82
N VAL A 184 -26.01 -4.60 -4.60
CA VAL A 184 -26.99 -5.41 -5.34
C VAL A 184 -27.92 -6.17 -4.39
N ILE A 185 -27.40 -6.74 -3.30
CA ILE A 185 -28.21 -7.42 -2.29
C ILE A 185 -29.20 -6.44 -1.63
N LYS A 186 -28.74 -5.24 -1.27
CA LYS A 186 -29.61 -4.19 -0.69
C LYS A 186 -30.67 -3.72 -1.69
N ASN A 187 -30.31 -3.48 -2.94
CA ASN A 187 -31.27 -3.10 -3.99
C ASN A 187 -32.34 -4.18 -4.20
N LYS A 188 -31.96 -5.47 -4.21
CA LYS A 188 -32.92 -6.58 -4.33
C LYS A 188 -33.86 -6.65 -3.12
N LYS A 189 -33.34 -6.53 -1.90
CA LYS A 189 -34.16 -6.51 -0.67
C LYS A 189 -35.08 -5.29 -0.60
N ALA A 190 -34.64 -4.15 -1.12
CA ALA A 190 -35.45 -2.95 -1.21
C ALA A 190 -36.59 -3.11 -2.21
N GLY A 191 -36.30 -3.61 -3.42
CA GLY A 191 -37.32 -3.92 -4.43
C GLY A 191 -38.34 -4.94 -3.95
N ALA A 192 -37.90 -5.99 -3.24
CA ALA A 192 -38.79 -6.98 -2.62
C ALA A 192 -39.66 -6.40 -1.48
N LYS A 193 -39.23 -5.32 -0.82
CA LYS A 193 -40.05 -4.57 0.16
C LYS A 193 -40.92 -3.49 -0.47
N GLN A 194 -40.74 -3.20 -1.76
CA GLN A 194 -41.45 -2.16 -2.49
C GLN A 194 -42.65 -2.70 -3.27
N GLU A 195 -42.85 -4.01 -3.29
CA GLU A 195 -44.14 -4.62 -3.55
C GLU A 195 -45.04 -4.42 -2.31
N SER A 196 -46.20 -3.76 -2.49
CA SER A 196 -47.26 -3.49 -1.50
C SER A 196 -47.17 -2.23 -0.63
N LYS A 197 -46.80 -1.07 -1.20
CA LYS A 197 -47.32 0.20 -0.64
C LYS A 197 -48.59 0.59 -1.41
N PRO A 198 -49.79 0.62 -0.78
CA PRO A 198 -50.98 1.15 -1.43
C PRO A 198 -50.73 2.60 -1.81
N GLU A 199 -50.83 2.91 -3.10
CA GLU A 199 -50.66 4.26 -3.61
C GLU A 199 -52.03 4.95 -3.63
N VAL A 200 -52.12 6.12 -3.02
CA VAL A 200 -53.35 6.93 -2.99
C VAL A 200 -53.14 8.13 -3.90
N ALA A 201 -53.91 8.20 -4.98
CA ALA A 201 -53.86 9.31 -5.93
C ALA A 201 -55.20 10.07 -5.93
N PRO A 202 -55.20 11.42 -5.91
CA PRO A 202 -56.40 12.19 -6.14
C PRO A 202 -56.83 12.06 -7.60
N ILE A 203 -58.13 11.88 -7.83
CA ILE A 203 -58.72 11.93 -9.17
C ILE A 203 -59.75 13.05 -9.21
N ALA A 204 -59.65 13.90 -10.22
CA ALA A 204 -60.59 14.98 -10.47
C ALA A 204 -61.14 14.81 -11.89
N GLY A 205 -62.46 14.81 -12.02
CA GLY A 205 -63.15 14.68 -13.29
C GLY A 205 -64.39 15.58 -13.37
N PRO A 206 -65.03 15.65 -14.55
CA PRO A 206 -66.16 16.55 -14.80
C PRO A 206 -67.34 16.34 -13.85
N ASN A 207 -67.46 15.15 -13.26
CA ASN A 207 -68.56 14.74 -12.38
C ASN A 207 -68.16 14.64 -10.89
N GLY A 208 -66.96 15.12 -10.50
CA GLY A 208 -66.54 15.17 -9.09
C GLY A 208 -65.04 14.90 -8.85
N ALA A 209 -64.65 14.96 -7.57
CA ALA A 209 -63.30 14.64 -7.10
C ALA A 209 -63.34 13.49 -6.08
N GLY A 210 -62.31 12.64 -6.09
CA GLY A 210 -62.18 11.49 -5.20
C GLY A 210 -60.73 11.04 -5.00
N LEU A 211 -60.56 9.94 -4.26
CA LEU A 211 -59.27 9.29 -4.05
C LEU A 211 -59.30 7.87 -4.63
N MET A 212 -58.30 7.50 -5.41
CA MET A 212 -58.10 6.14 -5.90
C MET A 212 -56.99 5.48 -5.08
N ILE A 213 -57.25 4.28 -4.56
CA ILE A 213 -56.24 3.44 -3.91
C ILE A 213 -55.87 2.33 -4.88
N ARG A 214 -54.59 2.23 -5.24
CA ARG A 214 -54.07 1.19 -6.15
C ARG A 214 -53.09 0.30 -5.39
N GLY A 215 -53.35 -1.01 -5.43
CA GLY A 215 -52.49 -2.05 -4.85
C GLY A 215 -52.80 -3.42 -5.45
N ARG A 216 -51.84 -4.37 -5.38
CA ARG A 216 -52.08 -5.79 -5.66
C ARG A 216 -52.33 -6.48 -4.32
N PHE A 217 -53.45 -7.20 -4.23
CA PHE A 217 -53.83 -8.06 -3.11
C PHE A 217 -53.58 -9.52 -3.51
#